data_AF-A0A399HYK9-F1
#
_entry.id   AF-A0A399HYK9-F1
#
_cell.length_a   1.000
_cell.length_b   1.000
_cell.length_c   1.000
_cell.angle_alpha   90.00
_cell.angle_beta   90.00
_cell.angle_gamma   90.00
#
_symmetry.space_group_name_H-M   'P 1'
#
loop_
_entity.id
_entity.type
_entity.pdbx_description
1 polymer ?
#
loop_
_entity_poly.entity_id
_entity_poly.type
_entity_poly.pdbx_seq_one_letter_code
_entity_poly.pdbx_strand_id
1 'polypeptide(L)'
;MNLISAPYIIFATLLLLSFHFNRGRIFCVSLLLGAAYWSYRAYLLQGLVDFRAGMIYQALAILLPVNITLFCFLRERGILTSAGRLRLAFLASQVAMVAWFVRYNYVEVQQFIGRELVSSDFLERFLLPQTALFLFLAGGVLIAVKLLISPSPLLSGMFGALLALAISCNWLTTEHLVPLFMGTAGLLLVISVLQESHNMAYRDDLTSLPSRRALNEQLMGLGRQYAIAMLDVDHFKKFNDTYGHDVGDQVLRMVASRMQAVGGGGRAYRYGGEEFTILFPRKRLADATAHLEEVRRSIADYQMKIRSAERPKDGQEGKKQRGAGNGDQTVSVTISIGVAECCDGSPTPETVIKAADQALYRAKQKGRNQVCT
;
A
#
# COMPACT_ATOMS: atom_id res chain seq x y z
N MET A 1 -19.01 -22.44 -12.77
CA MET A 1 -17.79 -22.82 -12.04
C MET A 1 -18.23 -23.60 -10.82
N ASN A 2 -17.73 -24.82 -10.57
CA ASN A 2 -18.10 -25.59 -9.39
C ASN A 2 -17.61 -24.84 -8.13
N LEU A 3 -18.47 -24.60 -7.14
CA LEU A 3 -18.13 -23.89 -5.90
C LEU A 3 -16.92 -24.53 -5.19
N ILE A 4 -16.74 -25.84 -5.37
CA ILE A 4 -15.64 -26.62 -4.81
C ILE A 4 -14.30 -26.32 -5.49
N SER A 5 -14.27 -26.06 -6.80
CA SER A 5 -13.01 -25.77 -7.51
C SER A 5 -12.64 -24.30 -7.49
N ALA A 6 -13.58 -23.41 -7.14
CA ALA A 6 -13.38 -21.98 -7.16
C ALA A 6 -12.20 -21.50 -6.28
N PRO A 7 -12.01 -21.96 -5.03
CA PRO A 7 -10.88 -21.51 -4.21
C PRO A 7 -9.51 -21.85 -4.82
N TYR A 8 -9.36 -23.01 -5.48
CA TYR A 8 -8.11 -23.38 -6.15
C TYR A 8 -7.75 -22.40 -7.27
N ILE A 9 -8.74 -22.03 -8.09
CA ILE A 9 -8.54 -21.06 -9.17
C ILE A 9 -8.17 -19.69 -8.59
N ILE A 10 -8.91 -19.24 -7.57
CA ILE A 10 -8.66 -17.94 -6.92
C ILE A 10 -7.25 -17.89 -6.30
N PHE A 11 -6.82 -18.93 -5.58
CA PHE A 11 -5.49 -18.97 -4.98
C PHE A 11 -4.38 -19.09 -6.04
N ALA A 12 -4.61 -19.81 -7.14
CA ALA A 12 -3.66 -19.84 -8.25
C ALA A 12 -3.53 -18.45 -8.90
N THR A 13 -4.64 -17.76 -9.15
CA THR A 13 -4.64 -16.38 -9.64
C THR A 13 -3.92 -15.43 -8.67
N LEU A 14 -4.19 -15.56 -7.37
CA LEU A 14 -3.56 -14.74 -6.34
C LEU A 14 -2.04 -14.99 -6.26
N LEU A 15 -1.58 -16.24 -6.40
CA LEU A 15 -0.15 -16.57 -6.50
C LEU A 15 0.50 -15.89 -7.70
N LEU A 16 -0.12 -15.97 -8.88
CA LEU A 16 0.40 -15.34 -10.10
C LEU A 16 0.46 -13.82 -9.97
N LEU A 17 -0.62 -13.18 -9.49
CA LEU A 17 -0.67 -11.72 -9.31
C LEU A 17 0.34 -11.25 -8.26
N SER A 18 0.42 -11.93 -7.12
CA SER A 18 1.37 -11.57 -6.06
C SER A 18 2.82 -11.79 -6.48
N PHE A 19 3.10 -12.78 -7.33
CA PHE A 19 4.41 -12.94 -7.96
C PHE A 19 4.72 -11.80 -8.93
N HIS A 20 3.79 -11.51 -9.86
CA HIS A 20 3.95 -10.47 -10.87
C HIS A 20 4.16 -9.07 -10.25
N PHE A 21 3.40 -8.72 -9.22
CA PHE A 21 3.52 -7.44 -8.51
C PHE A 21 4.55 -7.47 -7.36
N ASN A 22 5.35 -8.53 -7.25
CA ASN A 22 6.39 -8.70 -6.23
C ASN A 22 5.90 -8.49 -4.78
N ARG A 23 4.65 -8.89 -4.49
CA ARG A 23 3.99 -8.81 -3.18
C ARG A 23 4.25 -10.06 -2.37
N GLY A 24 5.45 -10.16 -1.81
CA GLY A 24 5.93 -11.36 -1.12
C GLY A 24 5.10 -11.79 0.08
N ARG A 25 4.48 -10.85 0.82
CA ARG A 25 3.58 -11.18 1.93
C ARG A 25 2.31 -11.89 1.46
N ILE A 26 1.66 -11.36 0.42
CA ILE A 26 0.43 -11.93 -0.14
C ILE A 26 0.72 -13.27 -0.81
N PHE A 27 1.87 -13.41 -1.47
CA PHE A 27 2.30 -14.69 -2.02
C PHE A 27 2.37 -15.78 -0.95
N CYS A 28 2.97 -15.48 0.21
CA CYS A 28 3.05 -16.41 1.34
C CYS A 28 1.66 -16.76 1.90
N VAL A 29 0.78 -15.77 2.05
CA VAL A 29 -0.61 -15.99 2.50
C VAL A 29 -1.38 -16.85 1.48
N SER A 30 -1.18 -16.63 0.19
CA SER A 30 -1.82 -17.41 -0.87
C SER A 30 -1.38 -18.87 -0.88
N LEU A 31 -0.10 -19.14 -0.65
CA LEU A 31 0.41 -20.51 -0.45
C LEU A 31 -0.23 -21.17 0.77
N LEU A 32 -0.32 -20.44 1.89
CA LEU A 32 -0.91 -20.91 3.12
C LEU A 32 -2.40 -21.25 2.95
N LEU A 33 -3.16 -20.39 2.29
CA LEU A 33 -4.58 -20.61 1.96
C LEU A 33 -4.78 -21.81 1.03
N GLY A 34 -3.95 -21.93 0.00
CA GLY A 34 -3.96 -23.08 -0.91
C GLY A 34 -3.69 -24.41 -0.19
N ALA A 35 -2.67 -24.44 0.67
CA ALA A 35 -2.34 -25.60 1.49
C ALA A 35 -3.45 -25.94 2.50
N ALA A 36 -4.08 -24.92 3.11
CA ALA A 36 -5.19 -25.10 4.04
C ALA A 36 -6.42 -25.69 3.35
N TYR A 37 -6.80 -25.17 2.17
CA TYR A 37 -7.96 -25.68 1.43
C TYR A 37 -7.71 -27.09 0.88
N TRP A 38 -6.49 -27.38 0.41
CA TRP A 38 -6.11 -28.73 0.02
C TRP A 38 -6.21 -29.71 1.20
N SER A 39 -5.70 -29.31 2.37
CA SER A 39 -5.76 -30.13 3.60
C SER A 39 -7.20 -30.38 4.06
N TYR A 40 -8.07 -29.37 3.97
CA TYR A 40 -9.51 -29.52 4.22
C TYR A 40 -10.13 -30.58 3.31
N ARG A 41 -9.91 -30.45 2.00
CA ARG A 41 -10.46 -31.37 0.99
C ARG A 41 -9.93 -32.80 1.14
N ALA A 42 -8.67 -32.94 1.53
CA ALA A 42 -8.02 -34.24 1.65
C ALA A 42 -8.38 -34.98 2.94
N TYR A 43 -8.57 -34.27 4.07
CA TYR A 43 -8.62 -34.90 5.40
C TYR A 43 -9.82 -34.50 6.26
N LEU A 44 -10.52 -33.40 5.99
CA LEU A 44 -11.50 -32.83 6.93
C LEU A 44 -12.97 -32.91 6.43
N LEU A 45 -13.22 -33.39 5.21
CA LEU A 45 -14.58 -33.48 4.64
C LEU A 45 -15.53 -34.38 5.45
N GLN A 46 -14.99 -35.43 6.08
CA GLN A 46 -15.77 -36.35 6.91
C GLN A 46 -15.87 -35.89 8.37
N GLY A 47 -15.37 -34.69 8.70
CA GLY A 47 -15.23 -34.20 10.06
C GLY A 47 -13.95 -34.66 10.75
N LEU A 48 -13.92 -34.55 12.08
CA LEU A 48 -12.76 -34.86 12.92
C LEU A 48 -12.79 -36.33 13.40
N VAL A 49 -12.75 -37.26 12.44
CA VAL A 49 -13.00 -38.70 12.71
C VAL A 49 -11.78 -39.42 13.28
N ASP A 50 -10.58 -39.00 12.89
CA ASP A 50 -9.32 -39.63 13.30
C ASP A 50 -8.31 -38.62 13.89
N PHE A 51 -7.25 -39.16 14.51
CA PHE A 51 -6.16 -38.35 15.07
C PHE A 51 -5.57 -37.39 14.02
N ARG A 52 -5.40 -37.87 12.78
CA ARG A 52 -4.83 -37.08 11.68
C ARG A 52 -5.69 -35.87 11.36
N ALA A 53 -7.00 -36.03 11.16
CA ALA A 53 -7.93 -34.96 10.89
C ALA A 53 -7.95 -33.94 12.05
N GLY A 54 -7.99 -34.42 13.30
CA GLY A 54 -7.95 -33.56 14.47
C GLY A 54 -6.66 -32.72 14.55
N MET A 55 -5.49 -33.34 14.36
CA MET A 55 -4.19 -32.64 14.39
C MET A 55 -4.06 -31.63 13.23
N ILE A 56 -4.48 -31.99 12.02
CA ILE A 56 -4.47 -31.09 10.86
C ILE A 56 -5.40 -29.90 11.12
N TYR A 57 -6.62 -30.14 11.62
CA TYR A 57 -7.56 -29.08 11.94
C TYR A 57 -6.98 -28.08 12.96
N GLN A 58 -6.49 -28.58 14.09
CA GLN A 58 -5.90 -27.74 15.14
C GLN A 58 -4.69 -26.95 14.63
N ALA A 59 -3.83 -27.58 13.83
CA ALA A 59 -2.70 -26.91 13.20
C ALA A 59 -3.16 -25.78 12.27
N LEU A 60 -4.15 -26.01 11.41
CA LEU A 60 -4.71 -24.95 10.55
C LEU A 60 -5.33 -23.81 11.37
N ALA A 61 -6.11 -24.15 12.39
CA ALA A 61 -6.79 -23.19 13.25
C ALA A 61 -5.83 -22.26 14.01
N ILE A 62 -4.61 -22.72 14.32
CA ILE A 62 -3.55 -21.91 14.95
C ILE A 62 -2.68 -21.21 13.91
N LEU A 63 -2.17 -21.94 12.92
CA LEU A 63 -1.17 -21.41 11.99
C LEU A 63 -1.74 -20.35 11.05
N LEU A 64 -3.02 -20.45 10.66
CA LEU A 64 -3.66 -19.43 9.82
C LEU A 64 -3.67 -18.05 10.47
N PRO A 65 -4.28 -17.83 11.66
CA PRO A 65 -4.32 -16.52 12.27
C PRO A 65 -2.93 -16.01 12.66
N VAL A 66 -2.04 -16.88 13.14
CA VAL A 66 -0.67 -16.49 13.52
C VAL A 66 0.12 -15.98 12.32
N ASN A 67 0.15 -16.73 11.22
CA ASN A 67 0.92 -16.33 10.04
C ASN A 67 0.33 -15.11 9.34
N ILE A 68 -0.99 -15.02 9.20
CA ILE A 68 -1.64 -13.84 8.58
C ILE A 68 -1.34 -12.59 9.40
N THR A 69 -1.48 -12.66 10.72
CA THR A 69 -1.16 -11.56 11.62
C THR A 69 0.33 -11.20 11.52
N LEU A 70 1.23 -12.17 11.60
CA LEU A 70 2.67 -11.94 11.46
C LEU A 70 3.00 -11.23 10.15
N PHE A 71 2.46 -11.68 9.03
CA PHE A 71 2.71 -11.07 7.73
C PHE A 71 2.19 -9.63 7.65
N CYS A 72 1.12 -9.27 8.38
CA CYS A 72 0.68 -7.89 8.45
C CYS A 72 1.77 -6.96 9.01
N PHE A 73 2.60 -7.42 9.96
CA PHE A 73 3.63 -6.59 10.62
C PHE A 73 5.01 -6.61 9.94
N LEU A 74 5.25 -7.57 9.05
CA LEU A 74 6.51 -7.63 8.31
C LEU A 74 6.56 -6.56 7.20
N ARG A 75 7.76 -6.06 6.92
CA ARG A 75 8.01 -5.12 5.80
C ARG A 75 7.78 -5.82 4.46
N GLU A 76 7.18 -5.13 3.50
CA GLU A 76 7.07 -5.67 2.15
C GLU A 76 8.47 -5.87 1.55
N ARG A 77 8.72 -7.06 1.03
CA ARG A 77 9.97 -7.44 0.36
C ARG A 77 9.63 -8.47 -0.70
N GLY A 78 10.36 -8.43 -1.81
CA GLY A 78 10.13 -9.34 -2.92
C GLY A 78 10.34 -10.81 -2.56
N ILE A 79 9.73 -11.70 -3.35
CA ILE A 79 9.69 -13.15 -3.08
C ILE A 79 11.10 -13.76 -3.20
N LEU A 80 11.87 -13.34 -4.20
CA LEU A 80 13.22 -13.85 -4.47
C LEU A 80 14.32 -13.22 -3.60
N THR A 81 13.95 -12.30 -2.70
CA THR A 81 14.91 -11.70 -1.77
C THR A 81 15.30 -12.69 -0.66
N SER A 82 16.42 -12.46 0.03
CA SER A 82 16.82 -13.30 1.18
C SER A 82 15.73 -13.36 2.26
N ALA A 83 15.01 -12.26 2.48
CA ALA A 83 13.88 -12.24 3.40
C ALA A 83 12.65 -13.01 2.86
N GLY A 84 12.39 -12.97 1.56
CA GLY A 84 11.34 -13.76 0.92
C GLY A 84 11.62 -15.26 1.03
N ARG A 85 12.84 -15.69 0.71
CA ARG A 85 13.28 -17.08 0.90
C ARG A 85 13.18 -17.54 2.35
N LEU A 86 13.55 -16.69 3.32
CA LEU A 86 13.40 -17.01 4.73
C LEU A 86 11.94 -17.23 5.13
N ARG A 87 10.99 -16.44 4.62
CA ARG A 87 9.55 -16.63 4.87
C ARG A 87 9.04 -17.94 4.28
N LEU A 88 9.49 -18.29 3.07
CA LEU A 88 9.12 -19.56 2.44
C LEU A 88 9.69 -20.76 3.23
N ALA A 89 10.96 -20.68 3.66
CA ALA A 89 11.56 -21.70 4.52
C ALA A 89 10.83 -21.81 5.87
N PHE A 90 10.42 -20.69 6.46
CA PHE A 90 9.62 -20.66 7.68
C PHE A 90 8.26 -21.37 7.50
N LEU A 91 7.51 -21.06 6.45
CA LEU A 91 6.25 -21.77 6.16
C LEU A 91 6.47 -23.26 5.88
N ALA A 92 7.50 -23.61 5.10
CA ALA A 92 7.83 -24.99 4.83
C ALA A 92 8.18 -25.77 6.10
N SER A 93 8.89 -25.14 7.05
CA SER A 93 9.22 -25.75 8.34
C SER A 93 7.99 -26.05 9.19
N GLN A 94 6.96 -25.18 9.14
CA GLN A 94 5.70 -25.43 9.83
C GLN A 94 4.94 -26.60 9.22
N VAL A 95 4.89 -26.69 7.88
CA VAL A 95 4.27 -27.84 7.18
C VAL A 95 5.00 -29.14 7.53
N ALA A 96 6.33 -29.13 7.54
CA ALA A 96 7.14 -30.30 7.92
C ALA A 96 6.89 -30.70 9.38
N MET A 97 6.78 -29.73 10.30
CA MET A 97 6.47 -29.97 11.71
C MET A 97 5.09 -30.61 11.89
N VAL A 98 4.05 -30.13 11.20
CA VAL A 98 2.70 -30.73 11.26
C VAL A 98 2.70 -32.14 10.69
N ALA A 99 3.37 -32.35 9.55
CA ALA A 99 3.51 -33.68 8.97
C ALA A 99 4.24 -34.65 9.92
N TRP A 100 5.26 -34.15 10.62
CA TRP A 100 5.98 -34.90 11.66
C TRP A 100 5.06 -35.29 12.83
N PHE A 101 4.26 -34.35 13.34
CA PHE A 101 3.31 -34.63 14.42
C PHE A 101 2.24 -35.67 14.03
N VAL A 102 1.74 -35.59 12.80
CA VAL A 102 0.81 -36.58 12.24
C VAL A 102 1.47 -37.95 12.07
N ARG A 103 2.72 -38.01 11.57
CA ARG A 103 3.41 -39.26 11.25
C ARG A 103 3.73 -40.12 12.48
N TYR A 104 3.99 -39.47 13.61
CA TYR A 104 4.39 -40.11 14.86
C TYR A 104 3.31 -40.09 15.94
N ASN A 105 2.09 -39.63 15.61
CA ASN A 105 0.94 -39.61 16.52
C ASN A 105 1.21 -38.90 17.87
N TYR A 106 1.64 -37.63 17.81
CA TYR A 106 1.88 -36.83 19.01
C TYR A 106 0.57 -36.42 19.71
N VAL A 107 -0.02 -37.34 20.48
CA VAL A 107 -1.29 -37.15 21.19
C VAL A 107 -1.22 -36.02 22.22
N GLU A 108 -0.11 -35.90 22.94
CA GLU A 108 0.10 -34.86 23.96
C GLU A 108 -0.02 -33.45 23.36
N VAL A 109 0.52 -33.23 22.15
CA VAL A 109 0.44 -31.94 21.45
C VAL A 109 -1.01 -31.63 21.09
N GLN A 110 -1.76 -32.61 20.58
CA GLN A 110 -3.15 -32.44 20.21
C GLN A 110 -4.04 -32.12 21.43
N GLN A 111 -3.80 -32.81 22.54
CA GLN A 111 -4.50 -32.56 23.81
C GLN A 111 -4.16 -31.19 24.39
N PHE A 112 -2.89 -30.78 24.33
CA PHE A 112 -2.45 -29.48 24.79
C PHE A 112 -3.10 -28.33 24.00
N ILE A 113 -3.14 -28.44 22.67
CA ILE A 113 -3.77 -27.44 21.80
C ILE A 113 -5.29 -27.38 22.02
N GLY A 114 -5.93 -28.55 22.14
CA GLY A 114 -7.37 -28.69 22.32
C GLY A 114 -7.86 -28.42 23.75
N ARG A 115 -6.97 -28.12 24.68
CA ARG A 115 -7.33 -27.90 26.09
C ARG A 115 -8.25 -26.70 26.23
N GLU A 116 -9.32 -26.88 26.99
CA GLU A 116 -10.18 -25.78 27.43
C GLU A 116 -9.43 -24.90 28.44
N LEU A 117 -9.35 -23.61 28.13
CA LEU A 117 -8.69 -22.62 28.97
C LEU A 117 -9.67 -22.01 29.98
N VAL A 118 -10.92 -21.83 29.56
CA VAL A 118 -12.00 -21.23 30.33
C VAL A 118 -13.25 -22.07 30.16
N SER A 119 -13.80 -22.59 31.26
CA SER A 119 -15.10 -23.29 31.24
C SER A 119 -16.22 -22.27 31.02
N SER A 120 -16.95 -22.40 29.91
CA SER A 120 -18.00 -21.46 29.51
C SER A 120 -18.94 -22.08 28.48
N ASP A 121 -20.22 -22.16 28.82
CA ASP A 121 -21.31 -22.63 27.94
C ASP A 121 -21.40 -21.87 26.61
N PHE A 122 -20.91 -20.63 26.57
CA PHE A 122 -20.86 -19.84 25.33
C PHE A 122 -19.71 -20.28 24.43
N LEU A 123 -18.53 -20.53 24.99
CA LEU A 123 -17.34 -20.94 24.23
C LEU A 123 -17.44 -22.37 23.71
N GLU A 124 -18.16 -23.23 24.42
CA GLU A 124 -18.44 -24.62 24.01
C GLU A 124 -19.32 -24.73 22.74
N ARG A 125 -19.98 -23.63 22.33
CA ARG A 125 -20.75 -23.59 21.07
C ARG A 125 -19.88 -23.55 19.81
N PHE A 126 -18.59 -23.27 19.96
CA PHE A 126 -17.66 -23.18 18.85
C PHE A 126 -16.92 -24.49 18.64
N LEU A 127 -16.78 -24.93 17.39
CA LEU A 127 -15.95 -26.08 17.05
C LEU A 127 -14.44 -25.76 17.19
N LEU A 128 -14.11 -24.46 17.09
CA LEU A 128 -12.75 -23.94 17.22
C LEU A 128 -12.19 -24.18 18.63
N PRO A 129 -10.96 -24.73 18.75
CA PRO A 129 -10.24 -24.72 20.02
C PRO A 129 -10.15 -23.31 20.60
N GLN A 130 -10.34 -23.15 21.91
CA GLN A 130 -10.32 -21.83 22.57
C GLN A 130 -9.00 -21.09 22.31
N THR A 131 -7.89 -21.83 22.26
CA THR A 131 -6.56 -21.32 21.88
C THR A 131 -6.59 -20.64 20.51
N ALA A 132 -7.17 -21.29 19.49
CA ALA A 132 -7.32 -20.75 18.15
C ALA A 132 -8.26 -19.55 18.11
N LEU A 133 -9.40 -19.61 18.82
CA LEU A 133 -10.35 -18.51 18.92
C LEU A 133 -9.67 -17.23 19.46
N PHE A 134 -8.90 -17.34 20.54
CA PHE A 134 -8.15 -16.20 21.08
C PHE A 134 -7.09 -15.68 20.11
N LEU A 135 -6.44 -16.54 19.32
CA LEU A 135 -5.49 -16.12 18.29
C LEU A 135 -6.18 -15.37 17.13
N PHE A 136 -7.36 -15.80 16.69
CA PHE A 136 -8.16 -15.07 15.71
C PHE A 136 -8.59 -13.71 16.24
N LEU A 137 -9.05 -13.64 17.51
CA LEU A 137 -9.46 -12.38 18.14
C LEU A 137 -8.27 -11.43 18.32
N ALA A 138 -7.16 -11.90 18.88
CA ALA A 138 -5.96 -11.11 19.08
C ALA A 138 -5.37 -10.63 17.74
N GLY A 139 -5.29 -11.52 16.74
CA GLY A 139 -4.88 -11.18 15.39
C GLY A 139 -5.79 -10.14 14.74
N GLY A 140 -7.11 -10.31 14.89
CA GLY A 140 -8.11 -9.37 14.40
C GLY A 140 -7.95 -7.98 15.02
N VAL A 141 -7.81 -7.89 16.34
CA VAL A 141 -7.58 -6.62 17.05
C VAL A 141 -6.28 -5.96 16.60
N LEU A 142 -5.17 -6.71 16.51
CA LEU A 142 -3.87 -6.18 16.08
C LEU A 142 -3.93 -5.62 14.66
N ILE A 143 -4.58 -6.33 13.73
CA ILE A 143 -4.74 -5.88 12.36
C ILE A 143 -5.69 -4.66 12.29
N ALA A 144 -6.78 -4.66 13.06
CA ALA A 144 -7.73 -3.54 13.12
C ALA A 144 -7.09 -2.26 13.65
N VAL A 145 -6.32 -2.34 14.74
CA VAL A 145 -5.55 -1.20 15.27
C VAL A 145 -4.58 -0.68 14.21
N LYS A 146 -3.88 -1.58 13.52
CA LYS A 146 -2.96 -1.20 12.46
C LYS A 146 -3.67 -0.53 11.27
N LEU A 147 -4.89 -0.97 10.94
CA LEU A 147 -5.72 -0.35 9.91
C LEU A 147 -6.13 1.08 10.26
N LEU A 148 -6.43 1.35 11.54
CA LEU A 148 -6.75 2.70 12.01
C LEU A 148 -5.56 3.65 11.93
N ILE A 149 -4.33 3.14 12.18
CA ILE A 149 -3.10 3.95 12.15
C ILE A 149 -2.60 4.15 10.71
N SER A 150 -2.68 3.12 9.89
CA SER A 150 -2.10 3.09 8.54
C SER A 150 -3.01 2.31 7.58
N PRO A 151 -4.05 2.96 7.04
CA PRO A 151 -4.97 2.32 6.11
C PRO A 151 -4.23 1.86 4.87
N SER A 152 -4.35 0.58 4.52
CA SER A 152 -3.85 0.06 3.24
C SER A 152 -4.79 -1.01 2.70
N PRO A 153 -5.06 -1.03 1.39
CA PRO A 153 -5.90 -2.05 0.76
C PRO A 153 -5.46 -3.48 1.12
N LEU A 154 -4.15 -3.76 1.07
CA LEU A 154 -3.59 -5.08 1.42
C LEU A 154 -3.91 -5.50 2.85
N LEU A 155 -3.82 -4.57 3.80
CA LEU A 155 -4.12 -4.86 5.20
C LEU A 155 -5.62 -5.11 5.40
N SER A 156 -6.49 -4.38 4.70
CA SER A 156 -7.94 -4.61 4.71
C SER A 156 -8.28 -5.98 4.12
N GLY A 157 -7.61 -6.38 3.04
CA GLY A 157 -7.74 -7.70 2.44
C GLY A 157 -7.33 -8.83 3.41
N MET A 158 -6.19 -8.69 4.09
CA MET A 158 -5.73 -9.65 5.10
C MET A 158 -6.67 -9.71 6.32
N PHE A 159 -7.21 -8.58 6.77
CA PHE A 159 -8.21 -8.55 7.84
C PHE A 159 -9.48 -9.29 7.46
N GLY A 160 -10.03 -9.00 6.28
CA GLY A 160 -11.22 -9.69 5.78
C GLY A 160 -10.98 -11.19 5.54
N ALA A 161 -9.80 -11.57 5.05
CA ALA A 161 -9.40 -12.97 4.94
C ALA A 161 -9.35 -13.66 6.32
N LEU A 162 -8.80 -13.01 7.34
CA LEU A 162 -8.76 -13.54 8.71
C LEU A 162 -10.17 -13.82 9.25
N LEU A 163 -11.11 -12.89 9.05
CA LEU A 163 -12.51 -13.04 9.47
C LEU A 163 -13.21 -14.20 8.74
N ALA A 164 -13.01 -14.29 7.42
CA ALA A 164 -13.58 -15.38 6.63
C ALA A 164 -13.03 -16.75 7.06
N LEU A 165 -11.74 -16.83 7.40
CA LEU A 165 -11.12 -18.04 7.93
C LEU A 165 -11.63 -18.43 9.31
N ALA A 166 -11.88 -17.47 10.20
CA ALA A 166 -12.47 -17.75 11.52
C ALA A 166 -13.84 -18.44 11.36
N ILE A 167 -14.66 -17.96 10.43
CA ILE A 167 -15.95 -18.59 10.11
C ILE A 167 -15.72 -19.96 9.47
N SER A 168 -14.84 -20.06 8.47
CA SER A 168 -14.54 -21.33 7.79
C SER A 168 -14.07 -22.44 8.75
N CYS A 169 -13.21 -22.13 9.71
CA CYS A 169 -12.70 -23.08 10.68
C CYS A 169 -13.75 -23.49 11.74
N ASN A 170 -14.80 -22.70 11.96
CA ASN A 170 -15.85 -23.04 12.91
C ASN A 170 -16.92 -23.96 12.29
N TRP A 171 -17.19 -23.84 10.98
CA TRP A 171 -18.22 -24.60 10.27
C TRP A 171 -17.64 -25.65 9.29
N LEU A 172 -16.67 -26.43 9.76
CA LEU A 172 -15.93 -27.39 8.93
C LEU A 172 -16.78 -28.52 8.34
N THR A 173 -17.83 -28.94 9.03
CA THR A 173 -18.69 -30.06 8.61
C THR A 173 -19.73 -29.64 7.58
N THR A 174 -19.86 -28.35 7.28
CA THR A 174 -20.84 -27.85 6.32
C THR A 174 -20.21 -27.76 4.93
N GLU A 175 -20.60 -28.68 4.04
CA GLU A 175 -19.96 -28.93 2.74
C GLU A 175 -19.69 -27.66 1.91
N HIS A 176 -20.63 -26.71 1.87
CA HIS A 176 -20.55 -25.52 1.03
C HIS A 176 -19.96 -24.28 1.73
N LEU A 177 -19.94 -24.23 3.06
CA LEU A 177 -19.46 -23.04 3.78
C LEU A 177 -17.94 -22.88 3.69
N VAL A 178 -17.19 -23.98 3.80
CA VAL A 178 -15.72 -23.90 3.74
C VAL A 178 -15.23 -23.41 2.37
N PRO A 179 -15.65 -23.97 1.22
CA PRO A 179 -15.26 -23.43 -0.09
C PRO A 179 -15.71 -21.98 -0.29
N LEU A 180 -16.89 -21.61 0.20
CA LEU A 180 -17.40 -20.25 0.11
C LEU A 180 -16.48 -19.25 0.83
N PHE A 181 -16.22 -19.44 2.12
CA PHE A 181 -15.43 -18.50 2.92
C PHE A 181 -13.94 -18.51 2.55
N MET A 182 -13.37 -19.67 2.19
CA MET A 182 -12.01 -19.75 1.65
C MET A 182 -11.90 -19.00 0.30
N GLY A 183 -12.90 -19.15 -0.56
CA GLY A 183 -13.02 -18.38 -1.80
C GLY A 183 -13.15 -16.88 -1.54
N THR A 184 -13.98 -16.47 -0.57
CA THR A 184 -14.11 -15.07 -0.15
C THR A 184 -12.79 -14.50 0.36
N ALA A 185 -12.06 -15.23 1.20
CA ALA A 185 -10.73 -14.82 1.67
C ALA A 185 -9.78 -14.57 0.49
N GLY A 186 -9.72 -15.51 -0.46
CA GLY A 186 -8.92 -15.36 -1.66
C GLY A 186 -9.33 -14.16 -2.52
N LEU A 187 -10.64 -13.95 -2.72
CA LEU A 187 -11.17 -12.85 -3.52
C LEU A 187 -10.88 -11.48 -2.90
N LEU A 188 -11.04 -11.35 -1.58
CA LEU A 188 -10.68 -10.13 -0.85
C LEU A 188 -9.20 -9.79 -1.02
N LEU A 189 -8.33 -10.80 -0.99
CA LEU A 189 -6.90 -10.61 -1.24
C LEU A 189 -6.61 -10.23 -2.70
N VAL A 190 -7.29 -10.85 -3.68
CA VAL A 190 -7.17 -10.46 -5.10
C VAL A 190 -7.55 -9.00 -5.30
N ILE A 191 -8.72 -8.59 -4.79
CA ILE A 191 -9.21 -7.21 -4.86
C ILE A 191 -8.19 -6.27 -4.21
N SER A 192 -7.65 -6.64 -3.04
CA SER A 192 -6.67 -5.81 -2.33
C SER A 192 -5.38 -5.61 -3.14
N VAL A 193 -4.88 -6.64 -3.82
CA VAL A 193 -3.68 -6.56 -4.67
C VAL A 193 -3.95 -5.67 -5.89
N LEU A 194 -5.13 -5.78 -6.50
CA LEU A 194 -5.51 -4.96 -7.64
C LEU A 194 -5.67 -3.49 -7.24
N GLN A 195 -6.34 -3.19 -6.13
CA GLN A 195 -6.48 -1.84 -5.59
C GLN A 195 -5.12 -1.21 -5.24
N GLU A 196 -4.25 -1.97 -4.59
CA GLU A 196 -2.91 -1.52 -4.26
C GLU A 196 -2.06 -1.26 -5.52
N SER A 197 -2.12 -2.16 -6.52
CA SER A 197 -1.45 -1.99 -7.81
C SER A 197 -1.94 -0.75 -8.55
N HIS A 198 -3.25 -0.52 -8.52
CA HIS A 198 -3.85 0.69 -9.05
C HIS A 198 -3.34 1.94 -8.32
N ASN A 199 -3.34 1.95 -6.98
CA ASN A 199 -2.89 3.10 -6.20
C ASN A 199 -1.42 3.47 -6.49
N MET A 200 -0.52 2.48 -6.62
CA MET A 200 0.88 2.71 -6.98
C MET A 200 1.05 3.32 -8.39
N ALA A 201 0.19 2.94 -9.35
CA ALA A 201 0.30 3.46 -10.71
C ALA A 201 -0.19 4.91 -10.84
N TYR A 202 -1.07 5.35 -9.93
CA TYR A 202 -1.77 6.63 -10.01
C TYR A 202 -1.29 7.67 -9.00
N ARG A 203 -0.39 7.34 -8.08
CA ARG A 203 0.25 8.28 -7.15
C ARG A 203 1.77 8.22 -7.26
N ASP A 204 2.40 9.35 -7.03
CA ASP A 204 3.84 9.46 -6.95
C ASP A 204 4.34 9.12 -5.54
N ASP A 205 5.32 8.23 -5.43
CA ASP A 205 5.82 7.72 -4.15
C ASP A 205 6.51 8.80 -3.30
N LEU A 206 7.18 9.78 -3.91
CA LEU A 206 7.93 10.80 -3.19
C LEU A 206 7.02 11.89 -2.61
N THR A 207 6.09 12.38 -3.43
CA THR A 207 5.29 13.58 -3.17
C THR A 207 3.84 13.26 -2.77
N SER A 208 3.39 12.01 -2.97
CA SER A 208 2.01 11.55 -2.83
C SER A 208 0.99 12.20 -3.78
N LEU A 209 1.42 13.11 -4.66
CA LEU A 209 0.57 13.70 -5.68
C LEU A 209 0.10 12.63 -6.68
N PRO A 210 -1.08 12.81 -7.29
CA PRO A 210 -1.46 12.02 -8.45
C PRO A 210 -0.39 12.06 -9.55
N SER A 211 -0.12 10.92 -10.18
CA SER A 211 0.93 10.78 -11.19
C SER A 211 0.50 11.33 -12.55
N ARG A 212 1.44 11.41 -13.50
CA ARG A 212 1.14 11.70 -14.92
C ARG A 212 0.05 10.78 -15.50
N ARG A 213 -0.01 9.52 -15.06
CA ARG A 213 -1.06 8.59 -15.50
C ARG A 213 -2.45 9.03 -15.02
N ALA A 214 -2.54 9.49 -13.77
CA ALA A 214 -3.79 10.06 -13.22
C ALA A 214 -4.21 11.33 -13.95
N LEU A 215 -3.25 12.19 -14.32
CA LEU A 215 -3.52 13.39 -15.13
C LEU A 215 -4.12 13.01 -16.48
N ASN A 216 -3.49 12.09 -17.22
CA ASN A 216 -3.96 11.67 -18.54
C ASN A 216 -5.37 11.08 -18.48
N GLU A 217 -5.68 10.28 -17.46
CA GLU A 217 -7.02 9.72 -17.25
C GLU A 217 -8.06 10.82 -16.97
N GLN A 218 -7.72 11.80 -16.13
CA GLN A 218 -8.61 12.95 -15.90
C GLN A 218 -8.84 13.75 -17.19
N LEU A 219 -7.80 13.96 -18.00
CA LEU A 219 -7.90 14.67 -19.28
C LEU A 219 -8.80 13.94 -20.29
N MET A 220 -8.81 12.60 -20.32
CA MET A 220 -9.73 11.83 -21.18
C MET A 220 -11.20 12.03 -20.83
N GLY A 221 -11.52 12.24 -19.55
CA GLY A 221 -12.89 12.47 -19.06
C GLY A 221 -13.29 13.95 -18.96
N LEU A 222 -12.38 14.87 -19.26
CA LEU A 222 -12.64 16.30 -19.11
C LEU A 222 -13.43 16.87 -20.28
N GLY A 223 -14.31 17.83 -19.99
CA GLY A 223 -15.01 18.61 -21.02
C GLY A 223 -14.08 19.54 -21.79
N ARG A 224 -14.65 20.34 -22.69
CA ARG A 224 -13.90 21.22 -23.61
C ARG A 224 -13.35 22.51 -22.98
N GLN A 225 -13.64 22.77 -21.71
CA GLN A 225 -13.19 23.98 -21.03
C GLN A 225 -12.34 23.61 -19.81
N TYR A 226 -11.05 23.88 -19.90
CA TYR A 226 -10.10 23.74 -18.80
C TYR A 226 -8.82 24.52 -19.07
N ALA A 227 -8.11 24.85 -18.00
CA ALA A 227 -6.74 25.36 -18.08
C ALA A 227 -5.78 24.34 -17.47
N ILE A 228 -4.61 24.19 -18.09
CA ILE A 228 -3.53 23.34 -17.59
C ILE A 228 -2.26 24.17 -17.45
N ALA A 229 -1.59 24.00 -16.31
CA ALA A 229 -0.33 24.64 -16.03
C ALA A 229 0.79 23.60 -15.92
N MET A 230 1.89 23.82 -16.62
CA MET A 230 3.16 23.09 -16.49
C MET A 230 4.08 23.89 -15.57
N LEU A 231 4.68 23.22 -14.59
CA LEU A 231 5.51 23.83 -13.55
C LEU A 231 6.85 23.09 -13.46
N ASP A 232 7.92 23.83 -13.19
CA ASP A 232 9.26 23.28 -13.02
C ASP A 232 10.01 24.04 -11.91
N VAL A 233 10.76 23.30 -11.09
CA VAL A 233 11.56 23.87 -10.01
C VAL A 233 12.82 24.50 -10.58
N ASP A 234 12.95 25.81 -10.39
CA ASP A 234 14.05 26.57 -10.97
C ASP A 234 15.40 26.12 -10.41
N HIS A 235 16.35 25.84 -11.31
CA HIS A 235 17.72 25.46 -10.97
C HIS A 235 17.83 24.19 -10.09
N PHE A 236 16.86 23.27 -10.15
CA PHE A 236 16.83 22.08 -9.30
C PHE A 236 18.06 21.19 -9.43
N LYS A 237 18.60 21.00 -10.64
CA LYS A 237 19.87 20.28 -10.83
C LYS A 237 21.02 20.91 -10.02
N LYS A 238 21.22 22.23 -10.14
CA LYS A 238 22.26 22.97 -9.40
C LYS A 238 22.02 22.89 -7.88
N PHE A 239 20.75 22.90 -7.46
CA PHE A 239 20.37 22.73 -6.07
C PHE A 239 20.80 21.34 -5.56
N ASN A 240 20.50 20.27 -6.28
CA ASN A 240 20.93 18.90 -5.94
C ASN A 240 22.45 18.76 -5.93
N ASP A 241 23.15 19.39 -6.88
CA ASP A 241 24.62 19.39 -6.93
C ASP A 241 25.23 20.08 -5.70
N THR A 242 24.50 21.02 -5.08
CA THR A 242 24.96 21.78 -3.91
C THR A 242 24.59 21.13 -2.57
N TYR A 243 23.36 20.62 -2.45
CA TYR A 243 22.78 20.15 -1.17
C TYR A 243 22.52 18.64 -1.11
N GLY A 244 22.73 17.91 -2.21
CA GLY A 244 22.49 16.48 -2.31
C GLY A 244 21.02 16.12 -2.60
N HIS A 245 20.83 14.91 -3.15
CA HIS A 245 19.51 14.42 -3.56
C HIS A 245 18.51 14.27 -2.41
N ASP A 246 18.96 13.92 -1.20
CA ASP A 246 18.07 13.78 -0.03
C ASP A 246 17.42 15.11 0.37
N VAL A 247 18.13 16.24 0.18
CA VAL A 247 17.58 17.58 0.40
C VAL A 247 16.70 17.99 -0.79
N GLY A 248 17.09 17.65 -2.01
CA GLY A 248 16.25 17.80 -3.21
C GLY A 248 14.89 17.13 -3.07
N ASP A 249 14.85 15.90 -2.56
CA ASP A 249 13.62 15.16 -2.28
C ASP A 249 12.71 15.87 -1.28
N GLN A 250 13.29 16.50 -0.26
CA GLN A 250 12.52 17.32 0.70
C GLN A 250 11.97 18.58 0.04
N VAL A 251 12.70 19.21 -0.87
CA VAL A 251 12.21 20.35 -1.66
C VAL A 251 11.03 19.93 -2.52
N LEU A 252 11.10 18.79 -3.21
CA LEU A 252 9.99 18.30 -4.04
C LEU A 252 8.73 18.01 -3.20
N ARG A 253 8.90 17.44 -1.98
CA ARG A 253 7.78 17.25 -1.04
C ARG A 253 7.17 18.58 -0.59
N MET A 254 8.00 19.59 -0.32
CA MET A 254 7.54 20.93 0.05
C MET A 254 6.76 21.60 -1.08
N VAL A 255 7.32 21.59 -2.29
CA VAL A 255 6.66 22.13 -3.50
C VAL A 255 5.32 21.45 -3.70
N ALA A 256 5.28 20.13 -3.65
CA ALA A 256 4.04 19.36 -3.77
C ALA A 256 3.01 19.74 -2.70
N SER A 257 3.43 19.88 -1.43
CA SER A 257 2.54 20.29 -0.33
C SER A 257 1.95 21.68 -0.55
N ARG A 258 2.74 22.63 -1.08
CA ARG A 258 2.25 23.98 -1.41
C ARG A 258 1.28 23.96 -2.60
N MET A 259 1.57 23.15 -3.61
CA MET A 259 0.70 22.97 -4.77
C MET A 259 -0.64 22.32 -4.42
N GLN A 260 -0.71 21.44 -3.42
CA GLN A 260 -1.97 20.83 -2.96
C GLN A 260 -2.95 21.87 -2.40
N ALA A 261 -2.45 23.01 -1.90
CA ALA A 261 -3.26 24.09 -1.37
C ALA A 261 -3.78 25.06 -2.47
N VAL A 262 -3.58 24.74 -3.76
CA VAL A 262 -4.04 25.59 -4.86
C VAL A 262 -5.55 25.84 -4.79
N GLY A 263 -5.93 27.11 -4.84
CA GLY A 263 -7.33 27.53 -4.83
C GLY A 263 -8.05 27.30 -6.17
N GLY A 264 -9.33 27.67 -6.21
CA GLY A 264 -10.07 27.72 -7.48
C GLY A 264 -10.36 26.39 -8.15
N GLY A 265 -10.35 25.28 -7.38
CA GLY A 265 -10.62 23.94 -7.92
C GLY A 265 -9.46 23.33 -8.71
N GLY A 266 -8.26 23.92 -8.63
CA GLY A 266 -7.05 23.34 -9.21
C GLY A 266 -6.69 22.01 -8.57
N ARG A 267 -6.17 21.08 -9.36
CA ARG A 267 -5.65 19.78 -8.88
C ARG A 267 -4.21 19.65 -9.32
N ALA A 268 -3.32 19.43 -8.35
CA ALA A 268 -1.89 19.23 -8.58
C ALA A 268 -1.57 17.76 -8.94
N TYR A 269 -0.63 17.56 -9.85
CA TYR A 269 -0.11 16.28 -10.32
C TYR A 269 1.42 16.37 -10.42
N ARG A 270 2.11 15.25 -10.23
CA ARG A 270 3.53 15.15 -10.57
C ARG A 270 3.67 14.59 -11.99
N TYR A 271 4.31 15.34 -12.88
CA TYR A 271 4.43 14.99 -14.28
C TYR A 271 5.66 14.11 -14.55
N GLY A 272 6.79 14.41 -13.90
CA GLY A 272 8.01 13.60 -13.95
C GLY A 272 9.21 14.36 -13.39
N GLY A 273 10.15 13.69 -12.71
CA GLY A 273 11.33 14.37 -12.15
C GLY A 273 10.96 15.56 -11.25
N GLU A 274 11.41 16.77 -11.63
CA GLU A 274 11.09 18.05 -10.98
C GLU A 274 9.90 18.80 -11.60
N GLU A 275 9.21 18.19 -12.57
CA GLU A 275 8.08 18.75 -13.30
C GLU A 275 6.74 18.39 -12.63
N PHE A 276 5.88 19.40 -12.52
CA PHE A 276 4.54 19.25 -11.97
C PHE A 276 3.50 19.86 -12.91
N THR A 277 2.24 19.52 -12.67
CA THR A 277 1.10 20.06 -13.41
C THR A 277 0.00 20.49 -12.46
N ILE A 278 -0.71 21.56 -12.79
CA ILE A 278 -2.00 21.87 -12.15
C ILE A 278 -3.08 21.91 -13.23
N LEU A 279 -4.13 21.13 -13.03
CA LEU A 279 -5.31 21.11 -13.89
C LEU A 279 -6.45 21.88 -13.22
N PHE A 280 -7.06 22.83 -13.94
CA PHE A 280 -8.25 23.55 -13.52
C PHE A 280 -9.43 23.18 -14.42
N PRO A 281 -10.30 22.25 -14.00
CA PRO A 281 -11.50 21.91 -14.75
C PRO A 281 -12.46 23.10 -14.81
N ARG A 282 -13.06 23.35 -15.98
CA ARG A 282 -14.09 24.39 -16.18
C ARG A 282 -13.63 25.81 -15.83
N LYS A 283 -12.33 26.09 -15.99
CA LYS A 283 -11.76 27.43 -15.80
C LYS A 283 -11.11 27.96 -17.06
N ARG A 284 -11.13 29.28 -17.21
CA ARG A 284 -10.40 30.01 -18.25
C ARG A 284 -8.98 30.36 -17.81
N LEU A 285 -8.14 30.71 -18.77
CA LEU A 285 -6.74 31.10 -18.56
C LEU A 285 -6.58 32.18 -17.48
N ALA A 286 -7.38 33.25 -17.56
CA ALA A 286 -7.30 34.39 -16.65
C ALA A 286 -7.59 34.00 -15.20
N ASP A 287 -8.61 33.15 -14.98
CA ASP A 287 -9.02 32.70 -13.64
C ASP A 287 -8.00 31.74 -13.02
N ALA A 288 -7.34 30.93 -13.85
CA ALA A 288 -6.29 30.01 -13.39
C ALA A 288 -5.01 30.78 -13.02
N THR A 289 -4.66 31.82 -13.77
CA THR A 289 -3.41 32.58 -13.60
C THR A 289 -3.29 33.21 -12.21
N ALA A 290 -4.38 33.73 -11.64
CA ALA A 290 -4.38 34.31 -10.29
C ALA A 290 -4.00 33.28 -9.21
N HIS A 291 -4.55 32.07 -9.27
CA HIS A 291 -4.22 30.99 -8.34
C HIS A 291 -2.82 30.43 -8.54
N LEU A 292 -2.35 30.40 -9.79
CA LEU A 292 -0.98 29.98 -10.10
C LEU A 292 0.06 30.97 -9.55
N GLU A 293 -0.23 32.27 -9.61
CA GLU A 293 0.62 33.30 -9.04
C GLU A 293 0.67 33.22 -7.50
N GLU A 294 -0.45 32.88 -6.86
CA GLU A 294 -0.50 32.59 -5.42
C GLU A 294 0.39 31.38 -5.05
N VAL A 295 0.28 30.28 -5.81
CA VAL A 295 1.14 29.10 -5.61
C VAL A 295 2.61 29.47 -5.79
N ARG A 296 2.96 30.20 -6.85
CA ARG A 296 4.32 30.67 -7.12
C ARG A 296 4.90 31.46 -5.95
N ARG A 297 4.16 32.45 -5.44
CA ARG A 297 4.56 33.26 -4.28
C ARG A 297 4.71 32.41 -3.03
N SER A 298 3.75 31.52 -2.76
CA SER A 298 3.78 30.65 -1.58
C SER A 298 5.02 29.75 -1.52
N ILE A 299 5.56 29.34 -2.67
CA ILE A 299 6.78 28.54 -2.78
C ILE A 299 8.02 29.45 -2.68
N ALA A 300 8.04 30.57 -3.38
CA ALA A 300 9.15 31.51 -3.37
C ALA A 300 9.42 32.11 -1.98
N ASP A 301 8.35 32.40 -1.22
CA ASP A 301 8.43 33.00 0.12
C ASP A 301 8.73 31.95 1.21
N TYR A 302 8.73 30.66 0.87
CA TYR A 302 8.96 29.60 1.84
C TYR A 302 10.45 29.41 2.14
N GLN A 303 10.83 29.71 3.38
CA GLN A 303 12.15 29.40 3.90
C GLN A 303 12.19 27.99 4.51
N MET A 304 12.80 27.06 3.78
CA MET A 304 12.96 25.69 4.22
C MET A 304 14.21 25.57 5.09
N LYS A 305 14.04 25.14 6.35
CA LYS A 305 15.16 24.80 7.23
C LYS A 305 15.72 23.43 6.85
N ILE A 306 16.97 23.39 6.40
CA ILE A 306 17.69 22.13 6.19
C ILE A 306 18.17 21.64 7.56
N ARG A 307 17.60 20.54 8.03
CA ARG A 307 18.13 19.85 9.21
C ARG A 307 19.18 18.86 8.74
N SER A 308 20.45 19.15 9.04
CA SER A 308 21.57 18.25 8.75
C SER A 308 21.26 16.85 9.29
N ALA A 309 21.37 15.84 8.42
CA ALA A 309 21.08 14.44 8.72
C ALA A 309 22.17 13.76 9.59
N GLU A 310 23.03 14.53 10.25
CA GLU A 310 23.94 14.00 11.26
C GLU A 310 23.19 13.85 12.57
N ARG A 311 22.35 12.82 12.66
CA ARG A 311 21.87 12.32 13.94
C ARG A 311 22.77 11.14 14.32
N PRO A 312 23.63 11.27 15.35
CA PRO A 312 24.32 10.12 15.91
C PRO A 312 23.27 9.07 16.29
N LYS A 313 23.49 7.81 15.90
CA LYS A 313 22.60 6.70 16.30
C LYS A 313 22.63 6.47 17.82
N ASP A 314 23.63 7.04 18.50
CA ASP A 314 23.81 6.93 19.94
C ASP A 314 23.21 8.12 20.71
N GLY A 315 22.34 7.81 21.68
CA GLY A 315 21.61 8.80 22.48
C GLY A 315 22.49 9.63 23.42
N GLN A 316 23.72 9.17 23.68
CA GLN A 316 24.70 9.88 24.52
C GLN A 316 25.44 10.99 23.75
N GLU A 317 25.83 10.76 22.49
CA GLU A 317 26.41 11.79 21.61
C GLU A 317 25.39 12.87 21.24
N GLY A 318 24.13 12.48 21.03
CA GLY A 318 23.04 13.42 20.75
C GLY A 318 22.70 14.37 21.91
N LYS A 319 23.18 14.12 23.14
CA LYS A 319 23.08 15.08 24.27
C LYS A 319 24.22 16.09 24.27
N LYS A 320 25.43 15.71 23.83
CA LYS A 320 26.61 16.60 23.77
C LYS A 320 26.51 17.63 22.64
N GLN A 321 25.82 17.31 21.55
CA GLN A 321 25.62 18.23 20.41
C GLN A 321 24.44 19.22 20.58
N ARG A 322 23.65 19.14 21.67
CA ARG A 322 22.50 20.02 21.91
C ARG A 322 22.84 21.50 22.15
N GLY A 323 24.12 21.85 22.26
CA GLY A 323 24.60 23.22 22.48
C GLY A 323 25.62 23.73 21.46
N ALA A 324 26.04 22.92 20.48
CA ALA A 324 26.97 23.33 19.44
C ALA A 324 26.16 23.61 18.16
N GLY A 325 25.83 24.88 17.94
CA GLY A 325 25.03 25.32 16.80
C GLY A 325 25.71 24.96 15.48
N ASN A 326 25.22 23.90 14.84
CA ASN A 326 25.44 23.71 13.41
C ASN A 326 24.26 24.42 12.71
N GLY A 327 24.59 25.47 11.95
CA GLY A 327 23.67 26.52 11.54
C GLY A 327 22.36 26.03 10.93
N ASP A 328 21.26 26.66 11.36
CA ASP A 328 19.92 26.52 10.80
C ASP A 328 19.93 27.13 9.38
N GLN A 329 20.54 26.43 8.41
CA GLN A 329 20.60 26.89 7.02
C GLN A 329 19.20 26.87 6.42
N THR A 330 18.67 28.06 6.12
CA THR A 330 17.44 28.23 5.37
C THR A 330 17.74 28.30 3.88
N VAL A 331 17.05 27.50 3.09
CA VAL A 331 17.07 27.58 1.63
C VAL A 331 15.69 27.93 1.09
N SER A 332 15.67 28.66 -0.01
CA SER A 332 14.46 29.00 -0.77
C SER A 332 14.62 28.50 -2.20
N VAL A 333 13.54 28.08 -2.81
CA VAL A 333 13.47 27.71 -4.23
C VAL A 333 12.35 28.47 -4.90
N THR A 334 12.46 28.68 -6.21
CA THR A 334 11.40 29.28 -7.02
C THR A 334 10.90 28.28 -8.05
N ILE A 335 9.74 28.57 -8.63
CA ILE A 335 9.16 27.78 -9.70
C ILE A 335 8.80 28.67 -10.88
N SER A 336 8.99 28.15 -12.08
CA SER A 336 8.47 28.74 -13.32
C SER A 336 7.19 28.03 -13.72
N ILE A 337 6.20 28.77 -14.23
CA ILE A 337 4.89 28.24 -14.60
C ILE A 337 4.53 28.67 -16.02
N GLY A 338 4.11 27.72 -16.84
CA GLY A 338 3.48 27.95 -18.13
C GLY A 338 2.03 27.47 -18.11
N VAL A 339 1.08 28.29 -18.53
CA VAL A 339 -0.35 27.93 -18.51
C VAL A 339 -0.97 28.08 -19.89
N ALA A 340 -1.81 27.11 -20.27
CA ALA A 340 -2.60 27.16 -21.50
C ALA A 340 -4.05 26.77 -21.22
N GLU A 341 -4.97 27.33 -22.01
CA GLU A 341 -6.39 27.02 -21.96
C GLU A 341 -6.79 26.16 -23.16
N CYS A 342 -7.66 25.19 -22.91
CA CYS A 342 -8.40 24.50 -23.95
C CYS A 342 -9.60 25.37 -24.36
N CYS A 343 -9.57 25.88 -25.59
CA CYS A 343 -10.66 26.67 -26.19
C CYS A 343 -11.41 25.86 -27.26
N ASP A 344 -12.65 26.25 -27.57
CA ASP A 344 -13.44 25.67 -28.66
C ASP A 344 -12.68 25.79 -30.00
N GLY A 345 -12.41 24.65 -30.64
CA GLY A 345 -11.53 24.56 -31.82
C GLY A 345 -10.69 23.27 -31.94
N SER A 346 -10.97 22.26 -31.12
CA SER A 346 -10.33 20.93 -31.09
C SER A 346 -8.80 20.89 -30.92
N PRO A 347 -8.21 21.50 -29.86
CA PRO A 347 -6.91 21.07 -29.37
C PRO A 347 -7.07 19.76 -28.57
N THR A 348 -6.36 18.69 -28.96
CA THR A 348 -6.28 17.48 -28.12
C THR A 348 -5.56 17.82 -26.81
N PRO A 349 -5.77 17.07 -25.71
CA PRO A 349 -5.07 17.34 -24.44
C PRO A 349 -3.55 17.47 -24.59
N GLU A 350 -2.95 16.72 -25.50
CA GLU A 350 -1.52 16.78 -25.82
C GLU A 350 -1.12 18.14 -26.39
N THR A 351 -1.96 18.74 -27.24
CA THR A 351 -1.69 20.07 -27.82
C THR A 351 -1.78 21.17 -26.76
N VAL A 352 -2.71 21.08 -25.81
CA VAL A 352 -2.83 22.04 -24.71
C VAL A 352 -1.65 21.90 -23.74
N ILE A 353 -1.25 20.66 -23.41
CA ILE A 353 -0.03 20.39 -22.63
C ILE A 353 1.20 20.99 -23.32
N LYS A 354 1.34 20.79 -24.63
CA LYS A 354 2.44 21.35 -25.41
C LYS A 354 2.44 22.88 -25.41
N ALA A 355 1.28 23.52 -25.49
CA ALA A 355 1.17 24.97 -25.38
C ALA A 355 1.58 25.48 -23.98
N ALA A 356 1.17 24.80 -22.92
CA ALA A 356 1.57 25.11 -21.56
C ALA A 356 3.09 24.91 -21.35
N ASP A 357 3.67 23.87 -21.93
CA ASP A 357 5.12 23.61 -21.89
C ASP A 357 5.93 24.70 -22.63
N GLN A 358 5.43 25.16 -23.79
CA GLN A 358 6.01 26.32 -24.48
C GLN A 358 5.92 27.60 -23.65
N ALA A 359 4.82 27.81 -22.93
CA ALA A 359 4.67 28.93 -22.01
C ALA A 359 5.66 28.82 -20.83
N LEU A 360 5.89 27.62 -20.33
CA LEU A 360 6.88 27.36 -19.26
C LEU A 360 8.29 27.67 -19.74
N TYR A 361 8.61 27.27 -20.98
CA TYR A 361 9.88 27.63 -21.61
C TYR A 361 10.06 29.15 -21.74
N ARG A 362 9.00 29.90 -22.10
CA ARG A 362 9.01 31.37 -22.11
C ARG A 362 9.30 31.94 -20.71
N ALA A 363 8.68 31.40 -19.66
CA ALA A 363 8.94 31.82 -18.28
C ALA A 363 10.42 31.61 -17.90
N LYS A 364 11.01 30.46 -18.28
CA LYS A 364 12.44 30.18 -18.04
C LYS A 364 13.36 31.16 -18.77
N GLN A 365 13.03 31.56 -20.00
CA GLN A 365 13.80 32.53 -20.78
C GLN A 365 13.69 33.96 -20.24
N LYS A 366 12.52 34.35 -19.71
CA LYS A 366 12.25 35.69 -19.15
C LYS A 366 12.82 35.90 -17.74
N GLY A 367 13.70 35.02 -17.27
CA GLY A 367 14.33 35.14 -15.95
C GLY A 367 13.71 34.28 -14.84
N ARG A 368 12.86 33.29 -15.20
CA ARG A 368 12.26 32.33 -14.26
C ARG A 368 11.32 32.98 -13.23
N ASN A 369 10.89 32.23 -12.22
CA ASN A 369 10.06 32.70 -11.10
C ASN A 369 8.86 33.55 -11.54
N GLN A 370 8.14 33.10 -12.56
CA GLN A 370 7.01 33.82 -13.13
C GLN A 370 6.00 32.87 -13.78
N VAL A 371 4.78 33.38 -13.97
CA VAL A 371 3.73 32.72 -14.76
C VAL A 371 3.75 33.30 -16.17
N CYS A 372 3.78 32.44 -17.19
CA CYS A 372 3.63 32.82 -18.59
C CYS A 372 2.45 32.06 -19.21
N THR A 373 1.81 32.70 -20.18
CA THR A 373 0.75 32.13 -21.02
C THR A 373 1.25 31.88 -22.42
#